data_AF-A0AAN7Q3W7-F1
#
_entry.id   AF-A0AAN7Q3W7-F1
#
_cell.length_a   1.000
_cell.length_b   1.000
_cell.length_c   1.000
_cell.angle_alpha   90.00
_cell.angle_beta   90.00
_cell.angle_gamma   90.00
#
_symmetry.space_group_name_H-M   'P 1'
#
loop_
_entity.id
_entity.type
_entity.pdbx_description
1 polymer ?
#
loop_
_entity_poly.entity_id
_entity_poly.type
_entity_poly.pdbx_seq_one_letter_code
_entity_poly.pdbx_strand_id
1 'polypeptide(L)' 'MDPLLGFDVLLYFNMYFYPTFAVSNVSMWVAKYTSPVFLTPYIGQDGCIQGVLVSSELLKLLIFRRLRQQREVPHPDPE' A
#
# COMPACT_ATOMS: atom_id res chain seq x y z
N MET A 1 -21.50 -16.12 0.79
CA MET A 1 -20.64 -14.95 1.08
C MET A 1 -20.27 -14.36 -0.26
N ASP A 2 -20.63 -13.11 -0.55
CA ASP A 2 -20.30 -12.48 -1.83
C ASP A 2 -18.79 -12.24 -1.91
N PRO A 3 -18.07 -12.89 -2.85
CA PRO A 3 -16.62 -12.74 -2.94
C PRO A 3 -16.20 -11.31 -3.27
N LEU A 4 -17.06 -10.58 -4.00
CA LEU A 4 -16.84 -9.17 -4.34
C LEU A 4 -16.89 -8.26 -3.10
N LEU A 5 -17.87 -8.50 -2.21
CA LEU A 5 -18.01 -7.74 -0.97
C LEU A 5 -16.84 -8.04 -0.01
N GLY A 6 -16.40 -9.30 0.08
CA GLY A 6 -15.22 -9.66 0.87
C GLY A 6 -13.95 -8.97 0.39
N PHE A 7 -13.77 -8.87 -0.94
CA PHE A 7 -12.63 -8.16 -1.53
C PHE A 7 -12.64 -6.66 -1.21
N ASP A 8 -13.80 -6.00 -1.31
CA ASP A 8 -13.95 -4.58 -0.99
C ASP A 8 -13.61 -4.28 0.48
N VAL A 9 -14.04 -5.15 1.40
CA VAL A 9 -13.72 -5.01 2.84
C VAL A 9 -12.22 -5.15 3.09
N LEU A 10 -11.58 -6.17 2.50
CA LEU A 10 -10.14 -6.39 2.63
C LEU A 10 -9.33 -5.19 2.12
N LEU A 11 -9.76 -4.60 1.00
CA LEU A 11 -9.05 -3.47 0.43
C LEU A 11 -9.28 -2.18 1.22
N TYR A 12 -10.47 -1.99 1.80
CA TYR A 12 -10.72 -0.90 2.74
C TYR A 12 -9.81 -1.00 3.98
N PHE A 13 -9.68 -2.19 4.57
CA PHE A 13 -8.73 -2.43 5.66
C PHE A 13 -7.29 -2.11 5.25
N ASN A 14 -6.88 -2.56 4.06
CA ASN A 14 -5.54 -2.32 3.56
C ASN A 14 -5.29 -0.82 3.36
N MET A 15 -6.27 -0.07 2.83
CA MET A 15 -6.19 1.38 2.68
C MET A 15 -6.04 2.11 4.02
N TYR A 16 -6.77 1.66 5.05
CA TYR A 16 -6.71 2.26 6.38
C TYR A 16 -5.34 2.05 7.06
N PHE A 17 -4.77 0.85 6.95
CA PHE A 17 -3.49 0.51 7.59
C PHE A 17 -2.25 0.83 6.75
N TYR A 18 -2.42 1.15 5.48
CA TYR A 18 -1.31 1.45 4.57
C TYR A 18 -0.34 2.54 5.07
N PRO A 19 -0.78 3.68 5.64
CA PRO A 19 0.15 4.70 6.14
C PRO A 19 1.06 4.17 7.25
N THR A 20 0.50 3.44 8.21
CA THR A 20 1.26 2.81 9.31
C THR A 20 2.21 1.75 8.77
N PHE A 21 1.77 0.98 7.78
CA PHE A 21 2.59 0.00 7.09
C PHE A 21 3.79 0.67 6.37
N ALA A 22 3.56 1.72 5.60
CA ALA A 22 4.61 2.41 4.87
C ALA A 22 5.62 3.07 5.82
N VAL A 23 5.14 3.79 6.84
CA VAL A 23 6.01 4.46 7.82
C VAL A 23 6.88 3.46 8.57
N SER A 24 6.29 2.36 9.06
CA SER A 24 7.04 1.36 9.84
C SER A 24 8.13 0.67 9.01
N ASN A 25 7.85 0.36 7.74
CA ASN A 25 8.83 -0.25 6.84
C ASN A 25 9.98 0.70 6.50
N VAL A 26 9.68 1.98 6.25
CA VAL A 26 10.71 3.00 5.97
C VAL A 26 11.53 3.28 7.24
N SER A 27 10.88 3.45 8.40
CA SER A 27 11.58 3.71 9.66
C SER A 27 12.50 2.55 10.05
N MET A 28 12.06 1.30 9.82
CA MET A 28 12.89 0.12 10.07
C MET A 28 14.13 0.10 9.16
N TRP A 29 13.97 0.40 7.87
CA TRP A 29 15.10 0.45 6.94
C TRP A 29 16.09 1.55 7.32
N VAL A 30 15.60 2.77 7.63
CA VAL A 30 16.45 3.88 8.09
C VAL A 30 17.20 3.52 9.36
N ALA A 31 16.50 2.96 10.36
CA ALA A 31 17.12 2.57 11.62
C ALA A 31 18.24 1.53 11.42
N LYS A 32 18.03 0.55 10.54
CA LYS A 32 19.06 -0.44 10.18
C LYS A 32 20.22 0.18 9.41
N TYR A 33 19.94 1.13 8.52
CA TYR A 33 20.96 1.81 7.72
C TYR A 33 21.87 2.70 8.57
N THR A 34 21.32 3.37 9.58
CA THR A 34 22.07 4.26 10.47
C THR A 34 22.71 3.56 11.66
N SER A 35 22.41 2.29 11.92
CA SER A 35 22.88 1.57 13.10
C SER A 35 24.38 1.26 12.99
N PRO A 36 25.23 1.77 13.89
CA PRO A 36 26.66 1.45 13.90
C PRO A 36 26.95 0.08 14.53
N VAL A 37 25.97 -0.51 15.23
CA VAL A 37 26.12 -1.76 15.99
C VAL A 37 25.84 -2.99 15.12
N PHE A 38 24.93 -2.88 14.15
CA PHE A 38 24.47 -4.00 13.35
C PHE A 38 24.72 -3.74 11.86
N LEU A 39 25.78 -4.36 11.33
CA LEU A 39 26.12 -4.30 9.92
C LEU A 39 25.24 -5.29 9.15
N THR A 40 24.21 -4.77 8.48
CA THR A 40 23.30 -5.59 7.69
C THR A 40 23.89 -5.74 6.28
N PRO A 41 24.33 -6.94 5.86
CA PRO A 41 24.88 -7.12 4.52
C PRO A 41 23.81 -6.84 3.47
N TYR A 42 24.19 -6.25 2.34
CA TYR A 42 23.29 -5.95 1.21
C TYR A 42 22.09 -5.03 1.52
N ILE A 43 22.19 -4.16 2.52
CA ILE A 43 21.09 -3.26 2.92
C ILE A 43 20.54 -2.34 1.81
N GLY A 44 21.37 -2.04 0.79
CA GLY A 44 20.93 -1.33 -0.40
C GLY A 44 19.93 -2.15 -1.24
N GLN A 45 20.19 -3.45 -1.40
CA GLN A 45 19.28 -4.37 -2.10
C GLN A 45 17.99 -4.56 -1.31
N ASP A 46 18.09 -4.73 0.01
CA ASP A 46 16.93 -4.81 0.90
C ASP A 46 16.06 -3.54 0.80
N GLY A 47 16.70 -2.37 0.78
CA GLY A 47 16.02 -1.08 0.60
C GLY A 47 15.25 -0.98 -0.72
N CYS A 48 15.85 -1.46 -1.82
CA CYS A 48 15.18 -1.52 -3.11
C CYS A 48 13.96 -2.44 -3.09
N ILE A 49 14.09 -3.64 -2.50
CA ILE A 49 12.98 -4.60 -2.37
C ILE A 49 11.86 -4.00 -1.52
N GLN A 50 12.20 -3.39 -0.38
CA GLN A 50 11.27 -2.70 0.50
C GLN A 50 10.53 -1.58 -0.23
N GLY A 51 11.25 -0.78 -1.02
CA GLY A 51 10.69 0.30 -1.83
C GLY A 51 9.73 -0.20 -2.91
N VAL A 52 10.09 -1.26 -3.63
CA VAL A 52 9.21 -1.92 -4.61
C VAL A 52 7.95 -2.46 -3.93
N LEU A 53 8.09 -3.04 -2.74
CA LEU A 53 6.96 -3.57 -1.99
C LEU A 53 5.98 -2.46 -1.60
N VAL A 54 6.47 -1.40 -0.94
CA VAL A 54 5.64 -0.26 -0.51
C VAL A 54 4.99 0.43 -1.72
N SER A 55 5.75 0.67 -2.79
CA SER A 55 5.21 1.28 -4.02
C SER A 55 4.17 0.40 -4.73
N SER A 56 4.35 -0.93 -4.73
CA SER A 56 3.38 -1.85 -5.33
C SER A 56 2.05 -1.90 -4.57
N GLU A 57 2.09 -1.83 -3.24
CA GLU A 57 0.89 -1.71 -2.40
C GLU A 57 0.18 -0.37 -2.64
N LEU A 58 0.94 0.73 -2.71
CA LEU A 58 0.38 2.04 -3.06
C LEU A 58 -0.32 2.02 -4.42
N LEU A 59 0.34 1.44 -5.43
CA LEU A 59 -0.17 1.39 -6.79
C LEU A 59 -1.50 0.61 -6.83
N LYS A 60 -1.60 -0.53 -6.15
CA LYS A 60 -2.85 -1.30 -6.01
C LYS A 60 -3.97 -0.46 -5.41
N LEU A 61 -3.69 0.27 -4.33
CA LEU A 61 -4.69 1.14 -3.68
C LEU A 61 -5.12 2.30 -4.58
N LEU A 62 -4.19 2.92 -5.31
CA LEU A 62 -4.50 4.01 -6.26
C LEU A 62 -5.36 3.52 -7.42
N ILE A 63 -5.02 2.37 -8.01
CA ILE A 63 -5.81 1.75 -9.09
C ILE A 63 -7.22 1.46 -8.59
N PHE A 64 -7.36 0.82 -7.43
CA PHE A 64 -8.67 0.52 -6.87
C PHE A 64 -9.49 1.78 -6.59
N ARG A 65 -8.88 2.80 -5.96
CA ARG A 65 -9.54 4.07 -5.67
C ARG A 65 -10.06 4.73 -6.96
N ARG A 66 -9.28 4.68 -8.04
CA ARG A 66 -9.67 5.22 -9.34
C ARG A 66 -10.83 4.43 -9.98
N LEU A 67 -10.76 3.10 -9.95
CA LEU A 67 -11.82 2.23 -10.48
C LEU A 67 -13.14 2.42 -9.73
N ARG A 68 -13.08 2.56 -8.41
CA ARG A 68 -14.27 2.81 -7.59
C ARG A 68 -14.88 4.17 -7.86
N GLN A 69 -14.06 5.21 -8.00
CA GLN A 69 -14.54 6.55 -8.34
C GLN A 69 -15.28 6.58 -9.69
N GLN A 70 -14.88 5.76 -10.66
CA GLN A 70 -15.60 5.63 -11.94
C GLN A 70 -16.95 4.92 -11.79
N ARG A 71 -17.08 3.99 -10.85
CA ARG A 71 -18.32 3.24 -10.57
C ARG A 71 -19.36 4.08 -9.83
N GLU A 72 -18.92 5.05 -9.04
CA GLU A 72 -19.80 5.92 -8.22
C GLU A 72 -20.38 7.12 -9.01
N VAL A 73 -20.01 7.35 -10.28
CA VAL A 73 -20.65 8.37 -11.13
C VAL A 73 -22.05 7.88 -11.54
N PRO A 74 -23.15 8.47 -11.04
CA PRO A 74 -24.49 8.08 -11.42
C PRO A 74 -24.76 8.49 -12.87
N HIS A 75 -25.51 7.64 -13.59
CA HIS A 75 -26.18 8.02 -14.83
C HIS A 75 -27.00 9.30 -14.56
N PRO A 76 -26.89 10.38 -15.36
CA PRO A 76 -27.86 11.47 -15.26
C PRO A 76 -29.24 10.87 -15.55
N ASP A 77 -30.17 11.04 -14.62
CA ASP A 77 -31.55 10.62 -14.76
C ASP A 77 -32.11 11.21 -16.07
N PRO A 78 -32.75 10.41 -16.94
CA PRO A 78 -33.47 10.97 -18.08
C PRO A 78 -34.71 11.71 -17.54
N GLU A 79 -34.71 13.04 -17.67
CA GLU A 79 -35.91 13.88 -17.57
C GLU A 79 -36.94 13.54 -18.65
#